data_AF-A0A535BHU8-F1
#
_entry.id   AF-A0A535BHU8-F1
#
_cell.length_a   1.000
_cell.length_b   1.000
_cell.length_c   1.000
_cell.angle_alpha   90.00
_cell.angle_beta   90.00
_cell.angle_gamma   90.00
#
_symmetry.space_group_name_H-M   'P 1'
#
loop_
_entity.id
_entity.type
_entity.pdbx_description
1 polymer ?
#
loop_
_entity_poly.entity_id
_entity_poly.type
_entity_poly.pdbx_seq_one_letter_code
_entity_poly.pdbx_strand_id
1 'polypeptide(L)'
;MPDIAAVRKRALDAIDRRRDALIALSLAIHAKPELAYEEREAALRLTEFLEGDGFKVKRGYCGLETAYRGDAKGKGDGPRVAILTEYDALADLGHGCGHNLIAMIGTA
;
A
#
# COMPACT_ATOMS: atom_id res chain seq x y z
N MET A 1 -4.31 10.31 28.21
CA MET A 1 -4.78 10.12 26.81
C MET A 1 -3.76 10.77 25.89
N PRO A 2 -3.46 10.19 24.72
CA PRO A 2 -2.52 10.79 23.78
C PRO A 2 -3.04 12.14 23.28
N ASP A 3 -2.14 13.09 23.08
CA ASP A 3 -2.44 14.34 22.39
C ASP A 3 -2.73 14.02 20.91
N ILE A 4 -4.02 14.10 20.54
CA ILE A 4 -4.50 13.79 19.20
C ILE A 4 -3.91 14.74 18.16
N ALA A 5 -3.71 16.02 18.50
CA ALA A 5 -3.12 16.98 17.57
C ALA A 5 -1.66 16.63 17.28
N ALA A 6 -0.89 16.27 18.31
CA ALA A 6 0.49 15.82 18.15
C ALA A 6 0.59 14.51 17.36
N VAL A 7 -0.29 13.53 17.60
CA VAL A 7 -0.31 12.26 16.84
C VAL A 7 -0.67 12.51 15.38
N ARG A 8 -1.69 13.34 15.11
CA ARG A 8 -2.08 13.71 13.75
C ARG A 8 -0.93 14.38 13.01
N LYS A 9 -0.27 15.36 13.63
CA LYS A 9 0.89 16.04 13.03
C LYS A 9 2.00 15.05 12.69
N ARG A 10 2.33 14.14 13.60
CA ARG A 10 3.36 13.12 13.36
C ARG A 10 3.04 12.20 12.19
N ALA A 11 1.78 11.82 12.01
CA ALA A 11 1.34 11.00 10.88
C ALA A 11 1.46 11.79 9.56
N LEU A 12 0.97 13.04 9.52
CA LEU A 12 1.10 13.90 8.34
C LEU A 12 2.57 14.15 7.96
N ASP A 13 3.41 14.50 8.93
CA ASP A 13 4.84 14.72 8.69
C ASP A 13 5.53 13.44 8.17
N ALA A 14 5.06 12.25 8.54
CA ALA A 14 5.61 10.98 8.06
C ALA A 14 5.25 10.72 6.58
N ILE A 15 4.00 11.01 6.21
CA ILE A 15 3.53 10.94 4.83
C ILE A 15 4.29 11.97 3.96
N ASP A 16 4.41 13.21 4.43
CA ASP A 16 5.09 14.28 3.69
C ASP A 16 6.57 13.95 3.42
N ARG A 17 7.28 13.35 4.39
CA ARG A 17 8.67 12.91 4.19
C ARG A 17 8.82 11.81 3.14
N ARG A 18 7.77 11.06 2.86
CA ARG A 18 7.76 9.93 1.91
C ARG A 18 7.11 10.28 0.58
N ARG A 19 6.64 11.51 0.42
CA ARG A 19 5.81 11.95 -0.71
C ARG A 19 6.36 11.54 -2.06
N ASP A 20 7.65 11.79 -2.31
CA ASP A 20 8.25 11.49 -3.61
C ASP A 20 8.30 9.98 -3.89
N ALA A 21 8.61 9.18 -2.88
CA ALA A 21 8.64 7.72 -3.00
C ALA A 21 7.23 7.13 -3.21
N LEU A 22 6.23 7.66 -2.52
CA LEU A 22 4.83 7.27 -2.68
C LEU A 22 4.30 7.64 -4.07
N ILE A 23 4.59 8.85 -4.55
CA ILE A 23 4.22 9.28 -5.90
C ILE A 23 4.90 8.40 -6.95
N ALA A 24 6.21 8.12 -6.78
CA ALA A 24 6.94 7.25 -7.69
C ALA A 24 6.35 5.82 -7.73
N LEU A 25 5.98 5.26 -6.58
CA LEU A 25 5.31 3.96 -6.50
C LEU A 25 3.98 3.98 -7.26
N SER A 26 3.14 4.99 -7.03
CA SER A 26 1.84 5.11 -7.71
C SER A 26 1.99 5.27 -9.22
N LEU A 27 2.93 6.09 -9.68
CA LEU A 27 3.19 6.28 -11.10
C LEU A 27 3.74 5.02 -11.76
N ALA A 28 4.58 4.25 -11.05
CA ALA A 28 5.11 2.98 -11.55
C ALA A 28 4.00 1.92 -11.74
N ILE A 29 3.06 1.84 -10.80
CA ILE A 29 1.87 0.98 -10.92
C ILE A 29 1.00 1.49 -12.08
N HIS A 30 0.72 2.79 -12.13
CA HIS A 30 -0.09 3.39 -13.18
C HIS A 30 0.46 3.14 -14.59
N ALA A 31 1.78 3.15 -14.76
CA ALA A 31 2.45 2.98 -16.04
C ALA A 31 2.38 1.54 -16.59
N LYS A 32 2.09 0.55 -15.73
CA LYS A 32 1.97 -0.86 -16.11
C LYS A 32 0.63 -1.41 -15.59
N PRO A 33 -0.49 -1.06 -16.24
CA PRO A 33 -1.80 -1.56 -15.84
C PRO A 33 -1.85 -3.07 -16.03
N GLU A 34 -2.28 -3.78 -15.00
CA GLU A 34 -2.44 -5.24 -14.99
C GLU A 34 -3.89 -5.57 -14.60
N LEU A 35 -4.50 -6.55 -15.25
CA LEU A 35 -5.91 -6.92 -15.02
C LEU A 35 -6.07 -7.75 -13.75
N ALA A 36 -7.27 -7.70 -13.16
CA ALA A 36 -7.64 -8.44 -11.96
C ALA A 36 -7.11 -9.89 -11.93
N TYR A 37 -6.45 -10.23 -10.82
CA TYR A 37 -5.75 -11.49 -10.55
C TYR A 37 -4.46 -11.72 -11.37
N GLU A 38 -4.03 -10.73 -12.15
CA GLU A 38 -2.80 -10.78 -12.96
C GLU A 38 -1.81 -9.66 -12.61
N GLU A 39 -2.16 -8.78 -11.67
CA GLU A 39 -1.34 -7.68 -11.12
C GLU A 39 -0.09 -8.08 -10.33
N ARG A 40 0.79 -8.84 -10.98
CA ARG A 40 2.03 -9.39 -10.42
C ARG A 40 3.07 -8.33 -10.12
N GLU A 41 3.22 -7.34 -11.00
CA GLU A 41 4.22 -6.29 -10.86
C GLU A 41 3.79 -5.25 -9.84
N ALA A 42 2.51 -4.89 -9.84
CA ALA A 42 1.95 -4.06 -8.78
C ALA A 42 2.10 -4.74 -7.41
N ALA A 43 1.73 -6.02 -7.28
CA ALA A 43 1.90 -6.78 -6.05
C ALA A 43 3.38 -6.86 -5.61
N LEU A 44 4.30 -7.12 -6.54
CA LEU A 44 5.74 -7.15 -6.25
C LEU A 44 6.22 -5.81 -5.70
N ARG A 45 5.91 -4.70 -6.37
CA ARG A 45 6.34 -3.35 -5.96
C ARG A 45 5.79 -2.96 -4.60
N LEU A 46 4.51 -3.23 -4.34
CA LEU A 46 3.85 -2.92 -3.08
C LEU A 46 4.45 -3.73 -1.93
N THR A 47 4.71 -5.02 -2.16
CA THR A 47 5.30 -5.90 -1.15
C THR A 47 6.74 -5.53 -0.84
N GLU A 48 7.56 -5.22 -1.85
CA GLU A 48 8.93 -4.73 -1.65
C GLU A 48 8.97 -3.37 -0.92
N PHE A 49 8.05 -2.47 -1.25
CA PHE A 49 7.94 -1.17 -0.58
C PHE A 49 7.64 -1.34 0.92
N LEU A 50 6.68 -2.21 1.26
CA LEU A 50 6.34 -2.53 2.65
C LEU A 50 7.49 -3.25 3.38
N GLU A 51 8.16 -4.21 2.73
CA GLU A 51 9.32 -4.90 3.28
C GLU A 51 10.47 -3.93 3.58
N GLY A 52 10.73 -2.97 2.68
CA GLY A 52 11.71 -1.90 2.87
C GLY A 52 11.42 -1.01 4.08
N ASP A 53 10.14 -0.87 4.43
CA ASP A 53 9.65 -0.17 5.61
C ASP A 53 9.58 -1.04 6.88
N GLY A 54 10.02 -2.30 6.80
CA GLY A 54 10.11 -3.22 7.93
C GLY A 54 8.82 -3.98 8.25
N PHE A 55 7.82 -3.96 7.35
CA PHE A 55 6.65 -4.83 7.49
C PHE A 55 7.04 -6.29 7.25
N LYS A 56 6.37 -7.20 7.97
CA LYS A 56 6.42 -8.63 7.68
C LYS A 56 5.38 -8.95 6.62
N VAL A 57 5.83 -9.19 5.39
CA VAL A 57 4.93 -9.43 4.28
C VAL A 57 4.74 -10.92 4.01
N LYS A 58 3.49 -11.33 3.85
CA LYS A 58 3.09 -12.63 3.31
C LYS A 58 2.48 -12.43 1.93
N ARG A 59 3.19 -12.86 0.89
CA ARG A 59 2.74 -12.89 -0.52
C ARG A 59 1.91 -14.15 -0.78
N GLY A 60 1.11 -14.18 -1.85
CA GLY A 60 0.25 -15.33 -2.16
C GLY A 60 -0.84 -15.55 -1.11
N TYR A 61 -1.41 -14.47 -0.57
CA TYR A 61 -2.29 -14.53 0.59
C TYR A 61 -3.66 -15.13 0.24
N CYS A 62 -4.21 -15.95 1.15
CA CYS A 62 -5.51 -16.63 0.96
C CYS A 62 -5.65 -17.40 -0.37
N GLY A 63 -4.55 -17.92 -0.93
CA GLY A 63 -4.57 -18.71 -2.17
C GLY A 63 -4.64 -17.87 -3.46
N LEU A 64 -4.53 -16.54 -3.36
CA LEU A 64 -4.44 -15.64 -4.51
C LEU A 64 -2.99 -15.22 -4.71
N GLU A 65 -2.42 -15.51 -5.88
CA GLU A 65 -1.01 -15.24 -6.22
C GLU A 65 -0.63 -13.76 -5.98
N THR A 66 -1.46 -12.85 -6.47
CA THR A 66 -1.22 -11.41 -6.43
C THR A 66 -1.66 -10.75 -5.13
N ALA A 67 -2.30 -11.46 -4.20
CA ALA A 67 -2.71 -10.91 -2.90
C ALA A 67 -1.56 -10.96 -1.88
N TYR A 68 -1.52 -9.96 -0.99
CA TYR A 68 -0.55 -9.91 0.10
C TYR A 68 -1.15 -9.44 1.42
N ARG A 69 -0.41 -9.68 2.50
CA ARG A 69 -0.67 -9.11 3.82
C ARG A 69 0.64 -8.59 4.42
N GLY A 70 0.70 -7.31 4.75
CA GLY A 70 1.80 -6.69 5.50
C GLY A 70 1.43 -6.52 6.97
N ASP A 71 2.21 -7.09 7.87
CA ASP A 71 2.03 -6.94 9.31
C ASP A 71 3.11 -6.03 9.92
N ALA A 72 2.69 -4.99 10.64
CA ALA A 72 3.54 -4.18 11.51
C ALA A 72 3.04 -4.25 12.96
N LYS A 73 3.96 -4.24 13.93
CA LYS A 73 3.63 -4.28 15.36
C LYS A 73 3.75 -2.88 15.97
N GLY A 74 2.69 -2.45 16.64
CA GLY A 74 2.72 -1.26 17.51
C GLY A 74 3.63 -1.45 18.73
N LYS A 75 3.83 -0.37 19.49
CA LYS A 75 4.71 -0.36 20.67
C LYS A 75 4.10 -1.01 21.92
N GLY A 76 2.83 -1.37 21.89
CA GLY A 76 2.10 -1.93 23.03
C GLY A 76 0.74 -2.47 22.62
N ASP A 77 -0.09 -2.80 23.59
CA ASP A 77 -1.44 -3.30 23.37
C ASP A 77 -2.35 -2.23 22.74
N GLY A 78 -3.25 -2.69 21.88
CA GLY A 78 -4.14 -1.82 21.13
C GLY A 78 -4.98 -2.58 20.11
N PRO A 79 -5.90 -1.88 19.42
CA PRO A 79 -6.71 -2.50 18.37
C PRO A 79 -5.83 -2.95 17.21
N ARG A 80 -6.30 -4.00 16.51
CA ARG A 80 -5.76 -4.36 15.19
C ARG A 80 -6.53 -3.58 14.14
N VAL A 81 -5.82 -2.84 13.30
CA VAL A 81 -6.38 -2.07 12.19
C VAL A 81 -5.89 -2.70 10.90
N ALA A 82 -6.81 -2.97 9.97
CA ALA A 82 -6.49 -3.42 8.62
C ALA A 82 -6.77 -2.28 7.64
N ILE A 83 -5.82 -2.04 6.73
CA ILE A 83 -5.98 -1.13 5.60
C ILE A 83 -6.07 -2.01 4.36
N LEU A 84 -7.16 -1.86 3.60
CA LEU A 84 -7.37 -2.61 2.36
C LEU A 84 -6.88 -1.78 1.19
N THR A 85 -6.22 -2.46 0.25
CA THR A 85 -5.64 -1.85 -0.95
C THR A 85 -6.05 -2.63 -2.18
N GLU A 86 -6.39 -1.91 -3.24
CA GLU A 86 -6.69 -2.45 -4.58
C GLU A 86 -5.63 -1.91 -5.54
N TYR A 87 -5.29 -2.67 -6.59
CA TYR A 87 -4.21 -2.33 -7.52
C TYR A 87 -4.34 -3.01 -8.89
N ASP A 88 -5.50 -3.59 -9.21
CA ASP A 88 -5.86 -4.03 -10.55
C ASP A 88 -6.27 -2.85 -11.45
N ALA A 89 -6.25 -3.07 -12.75
CA ALA A 89 -6.63 -2.13 -13.78
C ALA A 89 -7.83 -2.65 -14.60
N LEU A 90 -8.44 -1.73 -15.33
CA LEU A 90 -9.54 -2.03 -16.25
C LEU A 90 -8.99 -2.33 -17.66
N ALA A 91 -9.60 -3.28 -18.35
CA ALA A 91 -9.30 -3.56 -19.75
C ALA A 91 -9.48 -2.29 -20.60
N ASP A 92 -8.53 -2.05 -21.51
CA ASP A 92 -8.47 -0.93 -22.44
C ASP A 92 -8.42 0.49 -21.83
N LEU A 93 -8.67 0.63 -20.53
CA LEU A 93 -8.73 1.91 -19.82
C LEU A 93 -7.58 2.09 -18.81
N GLY A 94 -6.88 1.01 -18.46
CA GLY A 94 -5.83 1.03 -17.44
C GLY A 94 -6.39 1.36 -16.06
N HIS A 95 -5.67 2.12 -15.24
CA HIS A 95 -6.12 2.53 -13.92
C HIS A 95 -7.17 3.67 -13.95
N GLY A 96 -8.18 3.58 -14.81
CA GLY A 96 -9.27 4.55 -14.88
C GLY A 96 -10.09 4.67 -13.59
N CYS A 97 -10.07 3.65 -12.73
CA CYS A 97 -10.68 3.66 -11.39
C CYS A 97 -9.74 4.20 -10.29
N GLY A 98 -8.46 4.45 -10.62
CA GLY A 98 -7.48 5.01 -9.68
C GLY A 98 -6.94 4.02 -8.63
N HIS A 99 -6.96 2.71 -8.89
CA HIS A 99 -6.46 1.72 -7.93
C HIS A 99 -4.96 1.90 -7.60
N ASN A 100 -4.16 2.45 -8.53
CA ASN A 100 -2.79 2.87 -8.23
C ASN A 100 -2.69 3.93 -7.11
N LEU A 101 -3.71 4.77 -6.92
CA LEU A 101 -3.78 5.74 -5.83
C LEU A 101 -4.24 5.08 -4.53
N ILE A 102 -5.22 4.15 -4.60
CA ILE A 102 -5.69 3.37 -3.45
C ILE A 102 -4.51 2.59 -2.84
N ALA A 103 -3.72 1.91 -3.67
CA ALA A 103 -2.54 1.16 -3.25
C ALA A 103 -1.48 2.05 -2.57
N MET A 104 -1.19 3.21 -3.17
CA MET A 104 -0.25 4.19 -2.60
C MET A 104 -0.74 4.71 -1.24
N ILE A 105 -2.02 5.08 -1.12
CA ILE A 105 -2.58 5.58 0.14
C ILE A 105 -2.48 4.54 1.25
N GLY A 106 -2.75 3.26 0.94
CA GLY A 106 -2.69 2.21 1.95
C GLY A 106 -1.28 1.79 2.36
N THR A 107 -0.25 2.27 1.65
CA THR A 107 1.18 2.00 1.95
C THR A 107 1.91 3.23 2.53
N ALA A 108 1.20 4.34 2.78
CA ALA A 108 1.76 5.60 3.27
C ALA A 108 2.19 5.59 4.75
#